data_AF-S2NAI3-F1
#
_entry.id   AF-S2NAI3-F1
#
_cell.length_a   1.000
_cell.length_b   1.000
_cell.length_c   1.000
_cell.angle_alpha   90.00
_cell.angle_beta   90.00
_cell.angle_gamma   90.00
#
_symmetry.space_group_name_H-M   'P 1'
#
loop_
_entity.id
_entity.type
_entity.pdbx_description
1 polymer ?
#
loop_
_entity_poly.entity_id
_entity_poly.type
_entity_poly.pdbx_seq_one_letter_code
_entity_poly.pdbx_strand_id
1 'polypeptide(L)'
;MLKTPSLKFPTKLILLMTSVIEWFACFGIVLLSNTILNLNIDLFVLYQSYFFSAALGVASLIPGSAGSFDLSLTETLKHAGVLPNTSASLLILYRLFYYVIPTILAVVWFILLKTNILQSKANK
;
A
#
# COMPACT_ATOMS: atom_id res chain seq x y z
N MET A 1 31.51 -13.05 -7.81
CA MET A 1 30.13 -13.57 -7.79
C MET A 1 29.85 -14.03 -6.37
N LEU A 2 29.05 -13.28 -5.60
CA LEU A 2 28.78 -13.60 -4.19
C LEU A 2 27.90 -14.86 -4.11
N LYS A 3 28.38 -15.90 -3.41
CA LYS A 3 27.62 -17.13 -3.17
C LYS A 3 26.60 -16.84 -2.08
N THR A 4 25.42 -16.37 -2.46
CA THR A 4 24.34 -16.12 -1.50
C THR A 4 23.91 -17.45 -0.87
N PRO A 5 23.86 -17.57 0.47
CA PRO A 5 23.41 -18.80 1.11
C PRO A 5 21.97 -19.12 0.69
N SER A 6 21.72 -20.38 0.32
CA SER A 6 20.37 -20.82 -0.07
C SER A 6 19.45 -20.75 1.14
N LEU A 7 18.38 -19.96 1.04
CA LEU A 7 17.35 -19.86 2.09
C LEU A 7 16.73 -21.23 2.38
N LYS A 8 16.53 -21.54 3.66
CA LYS A 8 15.80 -22.73 4.09
C LYS A 8 14.35 -22.65 3.60
N PHE A 9 13.77 -23.80 3.23
CA PHE A 9 12.37 -23.88 2.77
C PHE A 9 11.34 -23.15 3.65
N PRO A 10 11.33 -23.31 5.00
CA PRO A 10 10.35 -22.60 5.84
C PRO A 10 10.44 -21.08 5.71
N THR A 11 11.65 -20.54 5.56
CA THR A 11 11.84 -19.09 5.38
C THR A 11 11.27 -18.63 4.04
N LYS A 12 11.44 -19.40 2.97
CA LYS A 12 10.84 -19.08 1.66
C LYS A 12 9.32 -19.03 1.73
N LEU A 13 8.71 -19.99 2.43
CA LEU A 13 7.26 -20.07 2.58
C LEU A 13 6.73 -18.87 3.39
N ILE A 14 7.39 -18.51 4.50
CA ILE A 14 7.00 -17.34 5.30
C ILE A 14 7.05 -16.07 4.46
N LEU A 15 8.14 -15.85 3.70
CA LEU A 15 8.26 -14.66 2.85
C LEU A 15 7.16 -14.59 1.79
N LEU A 16 6.81 -15.71 1.17
CA LEU A 16 5.72 -15.77 0.19
C LEU A 16 4.38 -15.43 0.84
N MET A 17 4.07 -16.03 1.98
CA MET A 17 2.82 -15.76 2.70
C MET A 17 2.74 -14.31 3.18
N THR A 18 3.82 -13.76 3.71
CA THR A 18 3.88 -12.35 4.11
C THR A 18 3.65 -11.43 2.92
N SER A 19 4.24 -11.73 1.75
CA SER A 19 4.00 -10.94 0.54
C SER A 19 2.53 -11.00 0.10
N VAL A 20 1.92 -12.19 0.11
CA VAL A 20 0.49 -12.31 -0.25
C VAL A 20 -0.37 -11.50 0.71
N ILE A 21 -0.15 -11.63 2.02
CA ILE A 21 -0.89 -10.87 3.04
C ILE A 21 -0.72 -9.37 2.84
N GLU A 22 0.49 -8.90 2.53
CA GLU A 22 0.77 -7.49 2.30
C GLU A 22 -0.01 -6.94 1.10
N TRP A 23 -0.01 -7.64 -0.03
CA TRP A 23 -0.78 -7.23 -1.21
C TRP A 23 -2.28 -7.17 -0.93
N PHE A 24 -2.83 -8.16 -0.22
CA PHE A 24 -4.24 -8.19 0.16
C PHE A 24 -4.60 -7.14 1.22
N ALA A 25 -3.71 -6.84 2.18
CA ALA A 25 -3.92 -5.78 3.14
C ALA A 25 -4.02 -4.41 2.44
N CYS A 26 -3.15 -4.17 1.45
CA CYS A 26 -3.21 -2.96 0.63
C CYS A 26 -4.50 -2.89 -0.20
N PHE A 27 -4.93 -4.00 -0.78
CA PHE A 27 -6.23 -4.09 -1.45
C PHE A 27 -7.39 -3.82 -0.48
N GLY A 28 -7.28 -4.29 0.77
CA GLY A 28 -8.23 -4.00 1.84
C GLY A 28 -8.41 -2.49 2.08
N ILE A 29 -7.35 -1.69 1.93
CA ILE A 29 -7.44 -0.21 2.04
C ILE A 29 -8.22 0.38 0.86
N VAL A 30 -8.07 -0.17 -0.35
CA VAL A 30 -8.87 0.24 -1.52
C VAL A 30 -10.34 -0.08 -1.29
N LEU A 31 -10.65 -1.28 -0.80
CA LEU A 31 -12.03 -1.66 -0.44
C LEU A 31 -12.61 -0.76 0.65
N LEU A 32 -11.83 -0.48 1.69
CA LEU A 32 -12.23 0.44 2.76
C LEU A 32 -12.51 1.85 2.19
N SER A 33 -11.67 2.32 1.27
CA SER A 33 -11.83 3.63 0.63
C SER A 33 -13.10 3.70 -0.22
N ASN A 34 -13.40 2.65 -1.00
CA ASN A 34 -14.64 2.52 -1.77
C ASN A 34 -15.88 2.56 -0.86
N THR A 35 -15.83 1.87 0.28
CA THR A 35 -16.93 1.82 1.26
C THR A 35 -17.12 3.17 1.97
N ILE A 36 -16.05 3.81 2.44
CA ILE A 36 -16.12 5.12 3.13
C ILE A 36 -16.73 6.20 2.21
N LEU A 37 -16.34 6.19 0.93
CA LEU A 37 -16.80 7.15 -0.06
C LEU A 37 -18.16 6.78 -0.69
N ASN A 38 -18.73 5.61 -0.36
CA ASN A 38 -19.98 5.10 -0.94
C ASN A 38 -19.97 5.08 -2.48
N LEU A 39 -18.84 4.72 -3.11
CA LEU A 39 -18.68 4.79 -4.56
C LEU A 39 -19.36 3.64 -5.31
N ASN A 40 -19.80 2.59 -4.62
CA ASN A 40 -20.50 1.43 -5.16
C ASN A 40 -19.77 0.75 -6.35
N ILE A 41 -18.44 0.81 -6.40
CA ILE A 41 -17.65 0.12 -7.42
C ILE A 41 -17.66 -1.38 -7.10
N ASP A 42 -17.88 -2.20 -8.13
CA ASP A 42 -17.87 -3.65 -8.01
C ASP A 42 -16.52 -4.19 -7.50
N LEU A 43 -16.59 -5.21 -6.63
CA LEU A 43 -15.42 -5.78 -5.96
C LEU A 43 -14.45 -6.43 -6.96
N PHE A 44 -14.96 -7.10 -7.98
CA PHE A 44 -14.13 -7.74 -8.99
C PHE A 44 -13.42 -6.71 -9.86
N VAL A 45 -14.11 -5.62 -10.21
CA VAL A 45 -13.51 -4.47 -10.91
C VAL A 45 -12.38 -3.85 -10.08
N LEU A 46 -12.60 -3.61 -8.78
CA LEU A 46 -11.57 -3.07 -7.89
C LEU A 46 -10.37 -4.03 -7.77
N TYR A 47 -10.64 -5.33 -7.60
CA TYR A 47 -9.60 -6.35 -7.51
C TYR A 47 -8.71 -6.35 -8.76
N GLN A 48 -9.30 -6.47 -9.94
CA GLN A 48 -8.53 -6.49 -11.19
C GLN A 48 -7.75 -5.19 -11.40
N SER A 49 -8.41 -4.05 -11.20
CA SER A 49 -7.82 -2.73 -11.40
C SER A 49 -6.64 -2.50 -10.46
N TYR A 50 -6.78 -2.87 -9.17
CA TYR A 50 -5.73 -2.70 -8.17
C TYR A 50 -4.50 -3.55 -8.48
N PHE A 51 -4.64 -4.86 -8.66
CA PHE A 51 -3.50 -5.75 -8.84
C PHE A 51 -2.76 -5.48 -10.15
N PHE A 52 -3.47 -5.16 -11.23
CA PHE A 52 -2.86 -4.76 -12.50
C PHE A 52 -2.05 -3.46 -12.36
N SER A 53 -2.66 -2.46 -11.73
CA SER A 53 -2.02 -1.14 -11.55
C SER A 53 -0.85 -1.19 -10.57
N ALA A 54 -0.94 -2.01 -9.52
CA ALA A 54 0.14 -2.25 -8.57
C ALA A 54 1.35 -2.91 -9.25
N ALA A 55 1.11 -3.91 -10.10
CA ALA A 55 2.17 -4.54 -10.89
C ALA A 55 2.86 -3.55 -11.83
N LEU A 56 2.09 -2.71 -12.55
CA LEU A 56 2.63 -1.63 -13.39
C LEU A 56 3.40 -0.58 -12.57
N GLY A 57 2.90 -0.23 -11.39
CA GLY A 57 3.54 0.70 -10.47
C GLY A 57 4.92 0.22 -10.06
N VAL A 58 5.04 -1.03 -9.61
CA VAL A 58 6.32 -1.65 -9.23
C VAL A 58 7.25 -1.78 -10.44
N ALA A 59 6.73 -2.23 -11.59
CA ALA A 59 7.50 -2.36 -12.83
C ALA A 59 8.10 -1.03 -13.31
N SER A 60 7.45 0.10 -13.00
CA SER A 60 7.93 1.42 -13.39
C SER A 60 9.16 1.92 -12.60
N LEU A 61 9.48 1.28 -11.47
CA LEU A 61 10.57 1.69 -10.55
C LEU A 61 10.46 3.14 -10.04
N ILE A 62 9.31 3.78 -10.19
CA ILE A 62 9.07 5.11 -9.61
C ILE A 62 8.97 4.95 -8.09
N PRO A 63 9.72 5.72 -7.30
CA PRO A 63 9.63 5.66 -5.85
C PRO A 63 8.19 5.95 -5.39
N GLY A 64 7.62 5.03 -4.60
CA GLY A 64 6.24 5.11 -4.14
C GLY A 64 5.17 5.01 -5.24
N SER A 65 5.56 4.54 -6.44
CA SER A 65 4.70 4.37 -7.62
C SER A 65 3.77 5.56 -7.92
N ALA A 66 4.14 6.75 -7.46
CA ALA A 66 3.35 7.96 -7.60
C ALA A 66 3.27 8.34 -9.09
N GLY A 67 2.06 8.51 -9.62
CA GLY A 67 1.83 8.70 -11.05
C GLY A 67 1.56 7.38 -11.81
N SER A 68 2.49 6.43 -11.84
CA SER A 68 2.30 5.17 -12.60
C SER A 68 1.11 4.35 -12.12
N PHE A 69 1.00 4.16 -10.81
CA PHE A 69 -0.14 3.45 -10.22
C PHE A 69 -1.44 4.25 -10.41
N ASP A 70 -1.38 5.57 -10.22
CA ASP A 70 -2.57 6.43 -10.24
C ASP A 70 -3.19 6.49 -11.65
N LEU A 71 -2.34 6.62 -12.68
CA LEU A 71 -2.76 6.62 -14.07
C LEU A 71 -3.31 5.27 -14.51
N SER A 72 -2.60 4.18 -14.18
CA SER A 72 -3.05 2.83 -14.53
C SER A 72 -4.36 2.44 -13.81
N LEU A 73 -4.52 2.83 -12.54
CA LEU A 73 -5.76 2.58 -11.80
C LEU A 73 -6.92 3.40 -12.38
N THR A 74 -6.68 4.67 -12.69
CA THR A 74 -7.71 5.52 -13.29
C THR A 74 -8.13 4.99 -14.66
N GLU A 75 -7.18 4.56 -15.48
CA GLU A 75 -7.48 4.03 -16.83
C GLU A 75 -8.18 2.68 -16.76
N THR A 76 -7.77 1.76 -15.89
CA THR A 76 -8.46 0.46 -15.71
C THR A 76 -9.89 0.64 -15.21
N LEU A 77 -10.10 1.51 -14.22
CA LEU A 77 -11.44 1.83 -13.71
C LEU A 77 -12.31 2.52 -14.77
N LYS A 78 -11.73 3.43 -15.56
CA LYS A 78 -12.40 4.09 -16.68
C LYS A 78 -12.83 3.10 -17.76
N HIS A 79 -11.98 2.12 -18.09
CA HIS A 79 -12.35 1.02 -18.98
C HIS A 79 -13.51 0.17 -18.43
N ALA A 80 -13.62 0.06 -17.11
CA ALA A 80 -14.75 -0.59 -16.43
C ALA A 80 -16.00 0.32 -16.27
N GLY A 81 -15.99 1.53 -16.84
CA GLY A 81 -17.12 2.46 -16.81
C GLY A 81 -17.20 3.37 -15.58
N VAL A 82 -16.16 3.37 -14.72
CA VAL A 82 -16.10 4.27 -13.56
C VAL A 82 -15.68 5.67 -14.00
N LEU A 83 -16.39 6.68 -13.51
CA LEU A 83 -16.11 8.08 -13.86
C LEU A 83 -14.75 8.54 -13.27
N PRO A 84 -13.98 9.39 -13.97
CA PRO A 84 -12.67 9.83 -13.50
C PRO A 84 -12.68 10.55 -12.14
N ASN A 85 -13.74 11.29 -11.82
CA ASN A 85 -13.91 11.95 -10.52
C ASN A 85 -14.05 10.93 -9.36
N THR A 86 -14.76 9.83 -9.61
CA THR A 86 -14.88 8.70 -8.68
C THR A 86 -13.53 8.03 -8.46
N SER A 87 -12.79 7.72 -9.54
CA SER A 87 -11.45 7.14 -9.45
C SER A 87 -10.46 8.05 -8.71
N ALA A 88 -10.49 9.35 -8.98
CA ALA A 88 -9.66 10.33 -8.27
C ALA A 88 -9.98 10.40 -6.76
N SER A 89 -11.27 10.37 -6.41
CA SER A 89 -11.71 10.37 -5.01
C SER A 89 -11.21 9.12 -4.26
N LEU A 90 -11.35 7.95 -4.90
CA LEU A 90 -10.83 6.68 -4.38
C LEU A 90 -9.31 6.74 -4.16
N LEU A 91 -8.56 7.25 -5.14
CA LEU A 91 -7.10 7.38 -5.08
C LEU A 91 -6.63 8.28 -3.94
N ILE A 92 -7.26 9.45 -3.77
CA ILE A 92 -6.90 10.39 -2.71
C ILE A 92 -7.06 9.72 -1.34
N LEU A 93 -8.19 9.05 -1.11
CA LEU A 93 -8.44 8.40 0.17
C LEU A 93 -7.52 7.18 0.40
N TYR A 94 -7.28 6.39 -0.64
CA TYR A 94 -6.30 5.30 -0.60
C TYR A 94 -4.90 5.81 -0.23
N ARG A 95 -4.43 6.89 -0.86
CA ARG A 95 -3.11 7.49 -0.58
C ARG A 95 -3.03 8.03 0.84
N LEU A 96 -4.13 8.56 1.40
CA LEU A 96 -4.18 9.01 2.78
C LEU A 96 -3.94 7.85 3.76
N PHE A 97 -4.64 6.73 3.58
CA PHE A 97 -4.51 5.56 4.45
C PHE A 97 -3.23 4.76 4.25
N TYR A 98 -2.71 4.70 3.02
CA TYR A 98 -1.54 3.88 2.71
C TYR A 98 -0.21 4.63 2.85
N TYR A 99 -0.16 5.94 2.58
CA TYR A 99 1.08 6.72 2.72
C TYR A 99 1.07 7.66 3.92
N VAL A 100 0.04 8.50 4.06
CA VAL A 100 0.08 9.64 4.99
C VAL A 100 -0.08 9.20 6.44
N ILE A 101 -1.15 8.47 6.76
CA ILE A 101 -1.44 8.03 8.12
C ILE A 101 -0.30 7.15 8.69
N PRO A 102 0.20 6.11 7.98
CA PRO A 102 1.31 5.30 8.48
C PRO A 102 2.58 6.11 8.72
N THR A 103 2.87 7.10 7.87
CA THR A 103 4.03 7.98 8.03
C THR A 103 3.90 8.84 9.28
N ILE A 104 2.74 9.44 9.53
CA ILE A 104 2.49 10.24 10.74
C ILE A 104 2.63 9.36 11.99
N LEU A 105 2.02 8.18 11.99
CA LEU A 105 2.12 7.23 13.10
C LEU A 105 3.58 6.84 13.36
N ALA A 106 4.34 6.52 12.31
CA ALA A 106 5.76 6.18 12.43
C ALA A 106 6.58 7.33 13.04
N VAL A 107 6.36 8.57 12.60
CA VAL A 107 7.06 9.75 13.13
C VAL A 107 6.72 9.99 14.60
N VAL A 108 5.43 9.95 14.95
CA VAL A 108 4.98 10.13 16.34
C VAL A 108 5.60 9.07 17.25
N TRP A 109 5.53 7.81 16.86
CA TRP A 109 6.11 6.70 17.63
C TRP A 109 7.63 6.80 17.76
N PHE A 110 8.32 7.22 16.70
CA PHE A 110 9.76 7.43 16.74
C PHE A 110 10.16 8.52 17.73
N ILE A 111 9.44 9.65 17.75
CA ILE A 111 9.68 10.74 18.70
C ILE A 111 9.45 10.25 20.12
N LEU A 112 8.30 9.61 20.38
CA LEU A 112 7.93 9.09 21.71
C LEU A 112 8.98 8.10 22.23
N LEU A 113 9.41 7.16 21.39
CA LEU A 113 10.44 6.19 21.73
C LEU A 113 11.77 6.87 22.09
N LYS A 114 12.20 7.86 21.29
CA LYS A 114 13.43 8.60 21.54
C LYS A 114 13.38 9.33 22.88
N THR A 115 12.27 10.01 23.20
CA THR A 115 12.10 10.67 24.50
C THR A 115 12.20 9.70 25.67
N ASN A 116 11.55 8.53 25.59
CA ASN A 116 11.59 7.51 26.65
C ASN A 116 13.02 6.98 26.89
N ILE A 117 13.79 6.76 25.82
CA ILE A 117 15.18 6.29 25.92
C ILE A 117 16.07 7.34 26.60
N LEU A 118 15.90 8.62 26.26
CA LEU A 118 16.68 9.70 26.87
C LEU A 118 16.36 9.86 28.36
N GLN A 119 15.09 9.77 28.74
CA GLN A 119 14.66 9.79 30.15
C GLN A 119 15.24 8.60 30.93
N SER A 120 15.23 7.40 30.34
CA SER A 120 15.82 6.20 30.97
C SER A 120 17.33 6.31 31.18
N LYS A 121 18.06 7.00 30.29
CA LYS A 121 19.51 7.24 30.46
C LYS A 121 19.81 8.34 31.48
N ALA A 122 18.94 9.34 31.64
CA ALA A 122 19.12 10.42 32.61
C ALA A 122 18.82 10.01 34.06
N ASN A 123 17.96 9.00 34.24
CA ASN A 123 17.61 8.42 35.55
C ASN A 123 18.53 7.26 36.00
N LYS A 124 19.65 7.02 35.30
CA LYS A 124 20.73 6.10 35.70
C LYS A 124 21.97 6.91 36.01
#